data_AF-A0A9D7VZT4-F1
#
_entry.id   AF-A0A9D7VZT4-F1
#
_cell.length_a   1.000
_cell.length_b   1.000
_cell.length_c   1.000
_cell.angle_alpha   90.00
_cell.angle_beta   90.00
_cell.angle_gamma   90.00
#
_symmetry.space_group_name_H-M   'P 1'
#
loop_
_entity.id
_entity.type
_entity.pdbx_description
1 polymer ?
#
loop_
_entity_poly.entity_id
_entity_poly.type
_entity_poly.pdbx_seq_one_letter_code
_entity_poly.pdbx_strand_id
1 'polypeptide(L)'
;MKSSLIYLICILIQFISGFGLLIGIFLDPIGLMQPQFEIDLNSEPVADLLIFWTQGIIDVTAMHMIGIGLLLLVLRSFRLENHVNKKVFAAFAAFQGSVLLVALYNHFFQGGGPPPFIGVLLMAQAVLTIYGWKKAIN
;
A
#
# COMPACT_ATOMS: atom_id res chain seq x y z
N MET A 1 -1.60 16.32 -16.72
CA MET A 1 -1.21 16.45 -15.29
C MET A 1 0.27 16.76 -15.10
N LYS A 2 0.67 17.73 -14.27
CA LYS A 2 2.10 18.02 -13.96
C LYS A 2 2.75 16.87 -13.18
N SER A 3 4.04 16.61 -13.38
CA SER A 3 4.79 15.56 -12.68
C SER A 3 4.70 15.69 -11.15
N SER A 4 4.72 16.92 -10.65
CA SER A 4 4.59 17.22 -9.21
C SER A 4 3.23 16.83 -8.61
N LEU A 5 2.18 16.72 -9.43
CA LEU A 5 0.85 16.30 -8.99
C LEU A 5 0.75 14.77 -8.91
N ILE A 6 1.43 14.05 -9.80
CA ILE A 6 1.54 12.58 -9.76
C ILE A 6 2.22 12.15 -8.47
N TYR A 7 3.39 12.73 -8.17
CA TYR A 7 4.08 12.48 -6.90
C TYR A 7 3.20 12.83 -5.70
N LEU A 8 2.51 13.98 -5.73
CA LEU A 8 1.65 14.39 -4.62
C LEU A 8 0.56 13.34 -4.34
N ILE A 9 -0.13 12.85 -5.38
CA ILE A 9 -1.19 11.87 -5.19
C ILE A 9 -0.62 10.53 -4.71
N CYS A 10 0.52 10.06 -5.25
CA CYS A 10 1.18 8.85 -4.74
C CYS A 10 1.57 9.00 -3.26
N ILE A 11 2.14 10.14 -2.86
CA ILE A 11 2.51 10.43 -1.48
C ILE A 11 1.29 10.37 -0.56
N LEU A 12 0.19 11.00 -0.97
CA LEU A 12 -1.06 10.98 -0.21
C LEU A 12 -1.60 9.57 -0.05
N ILE A 13 -1.60 8.77 -1.12
CA ILE A 13 -2.04 7.37 -1.06
C ILE A 13 -1.17 6.57 -0.08
N GLN A 14 0.15 6.72 -0.14
CA GLN A 14 1.09 6.04 0.76
C GLN A 14 0.84 6.39 2.22
N PHE A 15 0.68 7.68 2.54
CA PHE A 15 0.41 8.10 3.91
C PHE A 15 -0.97 7.69 4.39
N ILE A 16 -2.03 7.84 3.58
CA ILE A 16 -3.37 7.41 3.96
C ILE A 16 -3.39 5.90 4.20
N SER A 17 -2.71 5.12 3.36
CA SER A 17 -2.64 3.66 3.53
C SER A 17 -1.85 3.29 4.78
N GLY A 18 -0.66 3.86 4.97
CA GLY A 18 0.19 3.57 6.12
C GLY A 18 -0.45 3.99 7.45
N PHE A 19 -0.87 5.25 7.57
CA PHE A 19 -1.54 5.71 8.80
C PHE A 19 -2.90 5.03 9.00
N GLY A 20 -3.66 4.77 7.95
CA GLY A 20 -4.93 4.05 8.05
C GLY A 20 -4.76 2.64 8.60
N LEU A 21 -3.72 1.92 8.16
CA LEU A 21 -3.37 0.60 8.70
C LEU A 21 -2.92 0.68 10.17
N LEU A 22 -2.05 1.63 10.53
CA LEU A 22 -1.62 1.82 11.92
C LEU A 22 -2.80 2.19 12.84
N ILE A 23 -3.66 3.09 12.41
CA ILE A 23 -4.84 3.48 13.19
C ILE A 23 -5.77 2.29 13.38
N GLY A 24 -6.04 1.53 12.31
CA GLY A 24 -6.90 0.35 12.39
C GLY A 24 -6.33 -0.70 13.33
N ILE A 25 -5.03 -1.00 13.23
CA ILE A 25 -4.42 -2.07 14.03
C ILE A 25 -4.26 -1.70 15.52
N PHE A 26 -4.04 -0.41 15.84
CA PHE A 26 -3.93 0.05 17.23
C PHE A 26 -5.28 0.28 17.91
N LEU A 27 -6.33 0.67 17.16
CA LEU A 27 -7.64 0.96 17.74
C LEU A 27 -8.56 -0.26 17.78
N ASP A 28 -8.59 -1.05 16.71
CA ASP A 28 -9.47 -2.22 16.60
C ASP A 28 -8.84 -3.31 15.71
N PRO A 29 -7.83 -4.03 16.22
CA PRO A 29 -7.12 -5.04 15.45
C PRO A 29 -8.02 -6.18 15.00
N ILE A 30 -8.96 -6.61 15.86
CA ILE A 30 -9.90 -7.67 15.53
C ILE A 30 -10.85 -7.18 14.43
N GLY A 31 -11.45 -6.01 14.56
CA GLY A 31 -12.34 -5.47 13.53
C GLY A 31 -11.65 -5.24 12.18
N LEU A 32 -10.36 -4.86 12.20
CA LEU A 32 -9.57 -4.72 10.97
C LEU A 32 -9.28 -6.08 10.31
N MET A 33 -9.02 -7.12 11.10
CA MET A 33 -8.56 -8.43 10.63
C MET A 33 -9.69 -9.43 10.38
N GLN A 34 -10.76 -9.41 11.16
CA GLN A 34 -11.88 -10.36 11.09
C GLN A 34 -12.45 -10.55 9.68
N PRO A 35 -12.58 -9.50 8.83
CA PRO A 35 -13.04 -9.68 7.45
C PRO A 35 -12.10 -10.52 6.57
N GLN A 36 -10.88 -10.80 7.02
CA GLN A 36 -9.83 -11.54 6.31
C GLN A 36 -9.66 -12.98 6.80
N PHE A 37 -10.36 -13.37 7.86
CA PHE A 37 -10.28 -14.70 8.45
C PHE A 37 -11.65 -15.35 8.47
N GLU A 38 -11.72 -16.61 8.03
CA GLU A 38 -12.95 -17.41 8.12
C GLU A 38 -13.26 -17.86 9.55
N ILE A 39 -12.24 -17.91 10.41
CA ILE A 39 -12.37 -18.24 11.83
C ILE A 39 -12.82 -17.03 12.64
N ASP A 40 -13.59 -17.27 13.70
CA ASP A 40 -13.92 -16.22 14.67
C ASP A 40 -12.71 -15.95 15.56
N LEU A 41 -12.16 -14.74 15.42
CA LEU A 41 -10.96 -14.34 16.15
C LEU A 41 -11.23 -14.08 17.64
N ASN A 42 -12.49 -14.07 18.09
CA ASN A 42 -12.85 -13.80 19.48
C ASN A 42 -12.92 -15.05 20.38
N SER A 43 -12.97 -16.25 19.79
CA SER A 43 -13.33 -17.48 20.52
C SER A 43 -12.23 -18.54 20.56
N GLU A 44 -11.17 -18.40 19.77
CA GLU A 44 -10.13 -19.42 19.58
C GLU A 44 -8.80 -18.99 20.24
N PRO A 45 -8.17 -19.79 21.11
CA PRO A 45 -6.86 -19.46 21.68
C PRO A 45 -5.72 -19.43 20.65
N VAL A 46 -5.90 -20.08 19.48
CA VAL A 46 -4.99 -19.95 18.33
C VAL A 46 -5.11 -18.55 17.69
N ALA A 47 -6.25 -17.87 17.86
CA ALA A 47 -6.48 -16.54 17.31
C ALA A 47 -5.54 -15.50 17.92
N ASP A 48 -5.19 -15.59 19.22
CA ASP A 48 -4.29 -14.62 19.86
C ASP A 48 -2.89 -14.61 19.22
N LEU A 49 -2.33 -15.79 18.93
CA LEU A 49 -1.04 -15.90 18.25
C LEU A 49 -1.12 -15.39 16.80
N LEU A 50 -2.22 -15.72 16.11
CA LEU A 50 -2.47 -15.28 14.74
C LEU A 50 -2.65 -13.76 14.65
N ILE A 51 -3.38 -13.17 15.59
CA ILE A 51 -3.58 -11.73 15.77
C ILE A 51 -2.23 -11.06 15.97
N PHE A 52 -1.43 -11.51 16.95
CA PHE A 52 -0.12 -10.92 17.23
C PHE A 52 0.81 -10.97 16.01
N TRP A 53 0.86 -12.13 15.33
CA TRP A 53 1.71 -12.28 14.14
C TRP A 53 1.24 -11.39 12.98
N THR A 54 -0.07 -11.33 12.74
CA THR A 54 -0.66 -10.52 11.66
C THR A 54 -0.52 -9.03 11.95
N GLN A 55 -0.67 -8.60 13.20
CA GLN A 55 -0.38 -7.23 13.65
C GLN A 55 1.06 -6.83 13.31
N GLY A 56 2.04 -7.68 13.63
CA GLY A 56 3.45 -7.41 13.31
C GLY A 56 3.71 -7.21 11.81
N ILE A 57 3.04 -7.98 10.94
CA ILE A 57 3.13 -7.80 9.48
C ILE A 57 2.47 -6.49 9.04
N ILE A 58 1.30 -6.18 9.59
CA ILE A 58 0.57 -4.94 9.28
C ILE A 58 1.40 -3.72 9.70
N ASP A 59 2.02 -3.74 10.87
CA ASP A 59 2.88 -2.66 11.37
C ASP A 59 4.07 -2.40 10.45
N VAL A 60 4.80 -3.45 10.07
CA VAL A 60 5.95 -3.33 9.15
C VAL A 60 5.49 -2.81 7.78
N THR A 61 4.36 -3.31 7.28
CA THR A 61 3.78 -2.89 6.00
C THR A 61 3.40 -1.41 6.05
N ALA A 62 2.74 -0.98 7.12
CA ALA A 62 2.30 0.38 7.31
C ALA A 62 3.49 1.35 7.42
N MET A 63 4.53 0.97 8.17
CA MET A 63 5.78 1.73 8.26
C MET A 63 6.50 1.81 6.91
N HIS A 64 6.48 0.73 6.13
CA HIS A 64 7.05 0.73 4.79
C HIS A 64 6.31 1.70 3.86
N MET A 65 4.98 1.73 3.90
CA MET A 65 4.17 2.69 3.14
C MET A 65 4.50 4.14 3.52
N ILE A 66 4.59 4.45 4.82
CA ILE A 66 5.00 5.76 5.31
C ILE A 66 6.41 6.12 4.81
N GLY A 67 7.36 5.19 4.91
CA GLY A 67 8.73 5.36 4.42
C GLY A 67 8.80 5.65 2.91
N ILE A 68 8.01 4.93 2.09
CA ILE A 68 7.91 5.21 0.66
C ILE A 68 7.28 6.59 0.42
N GLY A 69 6.24 6.98 1.17
CA GLY A 69 5.65 8.31 1.10
C GLY A 69 6.68 9.42 1.32
N LEU A 70 7.53 9.26 2.33
CA LEU A 70 8.65 10.17 2.62
C LEU A 70 9.70 10.19 1.49
N LEU A 71 10.08 9.02 0.98
CA LEU A 71 11.02 8.93 -0.14
C LEU A 71 10.49 9.66 -1.37
N LEU A 72 9.21 9.45 -1.72
CA LEU A 72 8.56 10.14 -2.84
C LEU A 72 8.46 11.64 -2.60
N LEU A 73 8.30 12.09 -1.35
CA LEU A 73 8.30 13.51 -0.99
C LEU A 73 9.65 14.16 -1.27
N VAL A 74 10.76 13.50 -0.92
CA VAL A 74 12.11 13.96 -1.27
C VAL A 74 12.28 14.01 -2.79
N LEU A 75 11.89 12.95 -3.49
CA LEU A 75 12.04 12.83 -4.94
C LEU A 75 11.14 13.77 -5.74
N ARG A 76 10.02 14.24 -5.16
CA ARG A 76 9.11 15.21 -5.78
C ARG A 76 9.79 16.53 -6.15
N SER A 77 10.84 16.90 -5.41
CA SER A 77 11.64 18.10 -5.71
C SER A 77 12.33 18.01 -7.08
N PHE A 78 12.60 16.80 -7.54
CA PHE A 78 13.15 16.51 -8.85
C PHE A 78 12.01 16.18 -9.84
N ARG A 79 12.04 16.75 -11.04
CA ARG A 79 11.03 16.45 -12.07
C ARG A 79 11.17 14.99 -12.54
N LEU A 80 10.06 14.35 -12.91
CA LEU A 80 10.07 13.01 -13.56
C LEU A 80 10.92 12.96 -14.84
N GLU A 81 11.22 14.10 -15.44
CA GLU A 81 12.08 14.21 -16.63
C GLU A 81 13.55 13.87 -16.32
N ASN A 82 13.99 13.96 -15.05
CA ASN A 82 15.35 13.61 -14.66
C ASN A 82 15.57 12.08 -14.73
N HIS A 83 16.63 11.66 -15.42
CA HIS A 83 16.96 10.26 -15.67
C HIS A 83 17.06 9.39 -14.40
N VAL A 84 17.59 9.92 -13.30
CA VAL A 84 17.66 9.19 -12.02
C VAL A 84 16.26 9.01 -11.44
N ASN A 85 15.45 10.07 -11.44
CA ASN A 85 14.07 10.01 -10.97
C ASN A 85 13.20 9.06 -11.79
N LYS A 86 13.42 8.95 -13.12
CA LYS A 86 12.72 7.96 -13.95
C LYS A 86 12.96 6.55 -13.45
N LYS A 87 14.22 6.19 -13.16
CA LYS A 87 14.57 4.86 -12.66
C LYS A 87 13.95 4.57 -11.30
N VAL A 88 14.01 5.53 -10.38
CA VAL A 88 13.42 5.36 -9.04
C VAL A 88 11.90 5.28 -9.12
N PHE A 89 11.25 6.11 -9.94
CA PHE A 89 9.82 6.04 -10.16
C PHE A 89 9.40 4.73 -10.85
N ALA A 90 10.20 4.21 -11.78
CA ALA A 90 9.97 2.90 -12.39
C ALA A 90 10.03 1.76 -11.36
N ALA A 91 11.05 1.78 -10.49
CA ALA A 91 11.18 0.81 -9.42
C ALA A 91 9.99 0.88 -8.45
N PHE A 92 9.57 2.10 -8.08
CA PHE A 92 8.37 2.32 -7.28
C PHE A 92 7.11 1.78 -7.98
N ALA A 93 6.93 2.07 -9.28
CA ALA A 93 5.79 1.60 -10.06
C ALA A 93 5.76 0.06 -10.15
N ALA A 94 6.91 -0.57 -10.40
CA ALA A 94 7.03 -2.03 -10.46
C ALA A 94 6.71 -2.67 -9.10
N PHE A 95 7.26 -2.12 -8.02
CA PHE A 95 6.97 -2.59 -6.67
C PHE A 95 5.47 -2.51 -6.34
N GLN A 96 4.83 -1.37 -6.62
CA GLN A 96 3.40 -1.20 -6.40
C GLN A 96 2.54 -2.12 -7.29
N GLY A 97 2.98 -2.36 -8.52
CA GLY A 97 2.37 -3.36 -9.40
C GLY A 97 2.40 -4.76 -8.79
N SER A 98 3.55 -5.18 -8.26
CA SER A 98 3.69 -6.47 -7.57
C SER A 98 2.79 -6.56 -6.33
N VAL A 99 2.72 -5.50 -5.52
CA VAL A 99 1.83 -5.45 -4.34
C VAL A 99 0.36 -5.61 -4.76
N LEU A 100 -0.07 -4.92 -5.81
CA LEU A 100 -1.43 -5.06 -6.33
C LEU A 100 -1.69 -6.49 -6.83
N LEU A 101 -0.74 -7.10 -7.55
CA LEU A 101 -0.89 -8.47 -8.03
C LEU A 101 -1.04 -9.47 -6.88
N VAL A 102 -0.24 -9.33 -5.83
CA VAL A 102 -0.36 -10.18 -4.62
C VAL A 102 -1.73 -9.95 -3.95
N ALA A 103 -2.16 -8.70 -3.83
CA ALA A 103 -3.46 -8.36 -3.25
C ALA A 103 -4.63 -8.97 -4.04
N LEU A 104 -4.60 -8.89 -5.37
CA LEU A 104 -5.61 -9.48 -6.24
C LEU A 104 -5.57 -11.01 -6.20
N TYR A 105 -4.37 -11.60 -6.19
CA TYR A 105 -4.21 -13.05 -6.07
C TYR A 105 -4.84 -13.56 -4.79
N ASN A 106 -4.54 -12.93 -3.66
CA ASN A 106 -5.15 -13.31 -2.38
C ASN A 106 -6.67 -13.18 -2.46
N HIS A 107 -7.16 -12.05 -2.96
CA HIS A 107 -8.60 -11.76 -2.99
C HIS A 107 -9.39 -12.78 -3.82
N PHE A 108 -8.87 -13.18 -4.97
CA PHE A 108 -9.57 -14.10 -5.88
C PHE A 108 -9.32 -15.58 -5.59
N PHE A 109 -8.18 -15.94 -5.00
CA PHE A 109 -7.77 -17.35 -4.92
C PHE A 109 -7.53 -17.87 -3.50
N GLN A 110 -7.43 -17.01 -2.49
CA GLN A 110 -7.11 -17.41 -1.11
C GLN A 110 -8.21 -17.02 -0.12
N GLY A 111 -9.32 -16.43 -0.56
CA GLY A 111 -10.46 -16.07 0.28
C GLY A 111 -10.23 -14.87 1.21
N GLY A 112 -9.06 -14.20 1.12
CA GLY A 112 -8.70 -13.02 1.91
C GLY A 112 -8.05 -11.95 1.04
N GLY A 113 -7.93 -10.70 1.50
CA GLY A 113 -7.37 -9.62 0.70
C GLY A 113 -6.92 -8.43 1.54
N PRO A 114 -6.46 -7.32 0.93
CA PRO A 114 -6.29 -6.10 1.68
C PRO A 114 -7.65 -5.63 2.20
N PRO A 115 -7.70 -4.89 3.32
CA PRO A 115 -8.90 -4.17 3.72
C PRO A 115 -9.48 -3.38 2.52
N PRO A 116 -10.82 -3.34 2.32
CA PRO A 116 -11.41 -2.82 1.09
C PRO A 116 -10.92 -1.42 0.69
N PHE A 117 -10.76 -0.52 1.66
CA PHE A 117 -10.26 0.83 1.41
C PHE A 117 -8.80 0.83 0.90
N ILE A 118 -7.95 -0.05 1.44
CA ILE A 118 -6.57 -0.24 0.95
C ILE A 118 -6.58 -0.82 -0.46
N GLY A 119 -7.48 -1.77 -0.75
CA GLY A 119 -7.66 -2.33 -2.10
C GLY A 119 -7.93 -1.25 -3.14
N VAL A 120 -8.84 -0.32 -2.83
CA VAL A 120 -9.15 0.83 -3.70
C VAL A 120 -7.93 1.73 -3.90
N LEU A 121 -7.21 2.04 -2.82
CA LEU A 121 -6.00 2.87 -2.87
C LEU A 121 -4.87 2.23 -3.69
N LEU A 122 -4.68 0.91 -3.58
CA LEU A 122 -3.70 0.16 -4.38
C LEU A 122 -4.04 0.21 -5.87
N MET A 123 -5.32 0.01 -6.23
CA MET A 123 -5.77 0.13 -7.62
C MET A 123 -5.57 1.55 -8.17
N ALA A 124 -5.97 2.57 -7.41
CA ALA A 124 -5.77 3.97 -7.77
C ALA A 124 -4.29 4.29 -7.98
N GLN A 125 -3.42 3.77 -7.11
CA GLN A 125 -1.98 3.97 -7.21
C GLN A 125 -1.38 3.28 -8.42
N ALA A 126 -1.80 2.06 -8.75
CA ALA A 126 -1.33 1.35 -9.94
C ALA A 126 -1.69 2.09 -11.23
N VAL A 127 -2.92 2.59 -11.34
CA VAL A 127 -3.33 3.41 -12.49
C VAL A 127 -2.48 4.68 -12.59
N LEU A 128 -2.24 5.33 -11.45
CA LEU A 128 -1.45 6.56 -11.38
C LEU A 128 0.03 6.34 -11.74
N THR A 129 0.63 5.23 -11.30
CA THR A 129 2.03 4.91 -11.60
C THR A 129 2.21 4.54 -13.08
N ILE A 130 1.27 3.80 -13.67
CA ILE A 130 1.26 3.53 -15.12
C ILE A 130 1.15 4.82 -15.91
N TYR A 131 0.23 5.71 -15.53
CA TYR A 131 0.08 7.01 -16.18
C TYR A 131 1.35 7.87 -16.03
N GLY A 132 1.95 7.90 -14.84
CA GLY A 132 3.20 8.62 -14.58
C GLY A 132 4.38 8.07 -15.38
N TRP A 133 4.46 6.75 -15.53
CA TRP A 133 5.49 6.09 -16.32
C TRP A 133 5.37 6.42 -17.82
N LYS A 134 4.16 6.31 -18.37
CA LYS A 134 3.89 6.68 -19.78
C LYS A 134 4.27 8.14 -20.05
N LYS A 135 3.97 9.03 -19.10
CA LYS A 135 4.37 10.45 -19.18
C LYS A 135 5.88 10.66 -19.02
N ALA A 136 6.59 9.79 -18.32
CA ALA A 136 8.03 9.93 -18.15
C ALA A 136 8.83 9.44 -19.37
N ILE A 137 8.27 8.51 -20.16
CA ILE A 137 8.92 8.02 -21.40
C ILE A 137 8.69 8.98 -22.57
N ASN A 138 7.48 9.55 -22.69
CA ASN A 138 7.13 10.53 -23.70
C ASN A 138 7.69 11.93 -23.40
#